data_AF-A0A1U7HCG5-F1
#
_entry.id   AF-A0A1U7HCG5-F1
#
_cell.length_a   1.000
_cell.length_b   1.000
_cell.length_c   1.000
_cell.angle_alpha   90.00
_cell.angle_beta   90.00
_cell.angle_gamma   90.00
#
_symmetry.space_group_name_H-M   'P 1'
#
loop_
_entity.id
_entity.type
_entity.pdbx_description
1 polymer ?
#
loop_
_entity_poly.entity_id
_entity_poly.type
_entity_poly.pdbx_seq_one_letter_code
_entity_poly.pdbx_strand_id
1 'polypeptide(L)'
;MGLGALTGMGVFTTASQLRHLNLLNPDISADPSVALAAEAIALRASARTKGLLFGAAVNYNNLSSDQAYANLVAQQCGILVPANELKWQALRPSPTQFNFTRADWMAQFARRNGMLFRGHTLVWHNGLPNWFAKTVNKQNAEKFLREHISRVAGHYAGQMHSWDVVNEAIEPRVQRADKLRNTPWLRFLGPDYIDLAFRMAAEADPRAILMYNDFGVEHDTPQAETKRNAILRLLERLKSRGTPIQALGVQGHLFGHPNGVKFTQIGRFLRNIADMGLEIMITELDVNDQQLPRDPAIRDRAVAKIYADFLEVVLDQPAVTAVITWGISDRYTWLASTKPRKDGAGLRPLPFDAQLKPKPAWQSLTSAIAQAPTRPSQPGLPTPTTFADIQGHWAQRYIQALADKNIISGFPDGTFKPNAPVTRAEFAAIVTKAFPQASQNNASIEFVDVPRSFWGYSAIQTAVRRGFLVGYPGRIFQPSQQIPRVQVIVALASGLNLSSDNTSVLSYYQDAAQIPSYAMNKVAAATQRQMVINYPTVRQLNPNRNATRAEVAAFVYQALVDADQAQAISSPYLVQV
;
A
#
# COMPACT_ATOMS: atom_id res chain seq x y z
N MET A 1 28.74 -29.29 65.01
CA MET A 1 27.39 -29.07 65.57
C MET A 1 26.82 -27.90 64.77
N GLY A 2 25.87 -28.07 63.85
CA GLY A 2 24.55 -28.64 64.06
C GLY A 2 23.54 -27.49 63.96
N LEU A 3 22.60 -27.61 63.00
CA LEU A 3 21.21 -27.09 63.00
C LEU A 3 21.04 -25.57 63.27
N GLY A 4 20.37 -24.75 62.46
CA GLY A 4 19.20 -24.99 61.62
C GLY A 4 18.19 -23.86 61.89
N ALA A 5 17.39 -23.55 60.86
CA ALA A 5 16.09 -22.85 60.91
C ALA A 5 16.17 -21.30 61.09
N LEU A 6 15.29 -20.45 60.52
CA LEU A 6 13.94 -20.57 59.98
C LEU A 6 13.65 -19.45 58.95
N THR A 7 12.72 -19.73 58.02
CA THR A 7 11.63 -18.88 57.46
C THR A 7 11.99 -17.59 56.70
N GLY A 8 11.52 -17.30 55.48
CA GLY A 8 10.32 -17.75 54.77
C GLY A 8 9.36 -16.57 54.60
N MET A 9 9.26 -16.01 53.39
CA MET A 9 8.01 -15.57 52.73
C MET A 9 8.32 -14.98 51.36
N GLY A 10 7.67 -15.53 50.33
CA GLY A 10 7.80 -15.10 48.95
C GLY A 10 7.07 -13.79 48.66
N VAL A 11 7.58 -13.06 47.67
CA VAL A 11 6.84 -12.04 46.95
C VAL A 11 6.79 -12.48 45.50
N PHE A 12 5.57 -12.68 45.00
CA PHE A 12 5.28 -12.87 43.59
C PHE A 12 5.72 -11.61 42.82
N THR A 13 6.72 -11.74 41.94
CA THR A 13 7.02 -10.71 40.94
C THR A 13 6.39 -11.11 39.61
N THR A 14 5.35 -10.37 39.24
CA THR A 14 4.69 -10.46 37.93
C THR A 14 5.59 -9.86 36.83
N ALA A 15 5.39 -10.34 35.60
CA ALA A 15 6.24 -10.13 34.42
C ALA A 15 6.26 -8.69 33.83
N SER A 16 6.19 -7.62 34.64
CA SER A 16 6.12 -6.24 34.16
C SER A 16 7.36 -5.36 34.41
N GLN A 17 8.47 -5.89 34.93
CA GLN A 17 9.65 -5.09 35.30
C GLN A 17 10.96 -5.36 34.51
N LEU A 18 10.91 -6.06 33.37
CA LEU A 18 12.07 -6.26 32.48
C LEU A 18 12.07 -5.38 31.21
N ARG A 19 11.35 -4.26 31.21
CA ARG A 19 11.34 -3.28 30.09
C ARG A 19 11.87 -1.91 30.48
N HIS A 20 12.98 -1.81 31.21
CA HIS A 20 13.71 -0.55 31.36
C HIS A 20 15.18 -0.81 31.69
N LEU A 21 15.97 -1.13 30.67
CA LEU A 21 17.44 -1.02 30.65
C LEU A 21 17.93 -1.35 29.23
N ASN A 22 17.82 -0.39 28.32
CA ASN A 22 18.62 -0.28 27.07
C ASN A 22 18.31 1.01 26.29
N LEU A 23 18.05 2.11 26.99
CA LEU A 23 18.13 3.45 26.42
C LEU A 23 19.22 4.16 27.19
N LEU A 24 20.42 4.23 26.59
CA LEU A 24 21.64 4.97 26.94
C LEU A 24 22.86 4.08 26.69
N ASN A 25 23.19 3.82 25.42
CA ASN A 25 24.57 3.57 25.04
C ASN A 25 24.81 4.15 23.62
N PRO A 26 25.72 5.13 23.46
CA PRO A 26 26.09 5.66 22.17
C PRO A 26 27.32 4.90 21.67
N ASP A 27 27.12 3.79 20.96
CA ASP A 27 28.10 3.26 20.02
C ASP A 27 27.51 2.02 19.34
N ILE A 28 26.82 2.27 18.23
CA ILE A 28 26.73 1.28 17.16
C ILE A 28 27.46 1.92 16.00
N SER A 29 28.73 1.53 15.82
CA SER A 29 29.40 1.64 14.54
C SER A 29 28.45 1.08 13.49
N ALA A 30 27.97 1.95 12.61
CA ALA A 30 27.07 1.59 11.53
C ALA A 30 27.77 0.58 10.62
N ASP A 31 27.46 -0.70 10.79
CA ASP A 31 27.78 -1.72 9.81
C ASP A 31 26.93 -1.42 8.55
N PRO A 32 27.56 -1.01 7.43
CA PRO A 32 26.83 -0.66 6.21
C PRO A 32 26.02 -1.85 5.67
N SER A 33 26.39 -3.08 6.02
CA SER A 33 25.75 -4.29 5.54
C SER A 33 24.36 -4.55 6.16
N VAL A 34 24.12 -4.08 7.39
CA VAL A 34 22.80 -4.15 8.05
C VAL A 34 21.89 -3.01 7.58
N ALA A 35 22.47 -1.84 7.29
CA ALA A 35 21.75 -0.72 6.68
C ALA A 35 21.29 -1.02 5.24
N LEU A 36 22.11 -1.75 4.47
CA LEU A 36 21.76 -2.22 3.11
C LEU A 36 20.68 -3.32 3.08
N ALA A 37 20.49 -4.06 4.18
CA ALA A 37 19.44 -5.08 4.29
C ALA A 37 18.05 -4.50 4.65
N ALA A 38 18.02 -3.30 5.27
CA ALA A 38 16.81 -2.58 5.64
C ALA A 38 16.24 -1.69 4.51
N GLU A 39 17.03 -1.44 3.45
CA GLU A 39 16.55 -0.85 2.22
C GLU A 39 15.65 -1.84 1.46
N ALA A 40 14.37 -1.47 1.33
CA ALA A 40 13.36 -2.00 0.40
C ALA A 40 12.29 -3.01 0.88
N ILE A 41 11.91 -3.04 2.17
CA ILE A 41 10.52 -3.47 2.50
C ILE A 41 9.62 -2.26 2.37
N ALA A 42 8.76 -2.27 1.35
CA ALA A 42 7.73 -1.25 1.19
C ALA A 42 6.77 -1.23 2.41
N LEU A 43 6.34 -0.05 2.85
CA LEU A 43 5.39 0.08 3.97
C LEU A 43 4.11 -0.75 3.75
N ARG A 44 3.58 -0.80 2.51
CA ARG A 44 2.46 -1.67 2.14
C ARG A 44 2.72 -3.15 2.40
N ALA A 45 3.95 -3.63 2.17
CA ALA A 45 4.29 -5.03 2.35
C ALA A 45 4.38 -5.36 3.85
N SER A 46 5.05 -4.50 4.63
CA SER A 46 5.11 -4.62 6.09
C SER A 46 3.71 -4.60 6.72
N ALA A 47 2.87 -3.62 6.36
CA ALA A 47 1.50 -3.49 6.87
C ALA A 47 0.67 -4.73 6.58
N ARG A 48 0.75 -5.24 5.36
CA ARG A 48 0.05 -6.47 4.94
C ARG A 48 0.37 -7.66 5.85
N THR A 49 1.62 -7.82 6.32
CA THR A 49 1.98 -8.96 7.22
C THR A 49 1.25 -8.93 8.57
N LYS A 50 0.67 -7.78 8.92
CA LYS A 50 -0.08 -7.56 10.16
C LYS A 50 -1.59 -7.46 9.96
N GLY A 51 -2.08 -7.71 8.75
CA GLY A 51 -3.46 -7.44 8.39
C GLY A 51 -3.80 -5.94 8.40
N LEU A 52 -2.79 -5.07 8.23
CA LEU A 52 -2.93 -3.62 8.16
C LEU A 52 -2.86 -3.13 6.70
N LEU A 53 -3.50 -2.00 6.46
CA LEU A 53 -3.29 -1.17 5.28
C LEU A 53 -2.31 -0.04 5.59
N PHE A 54 -1.38 0.18 4.67
CA PHE A 54 -0.65 1.45 4.61
C PHE A 54 -0.99 2.18 3.32
N GLY A 55 -1.17 3.50 3.39
CA GLY A 55 -1.48 4.32 2.22
C GLY A 55 -1.14 5.78 2.38
N ALA A 56 -1.48 6.57 1.36
CA ALA A 56 -1.31 8.01 1.40
C ALA A 56 -2.44 8.73 0.66
N ALA A 57 -2.79 9.92 1.16
CA ALA A 57 -3.60 10.88 0.43
C ALA A 57 -2.72 11.73 -0.48
N VAL A 58 -3.08 11.81 -1.76
CA VAL A 58 -2.29 12.54 -2.77
C VAL A 58 -3.21 13.26 -3.75
N ASN A 59 -2.67 14.20 -4.51
CA ASN A 59 -3.40 14.91 -5.56
C ASN A 59 -3.07 14.34 -6.94
N TYR A 60 -4.04 14.41 -7.87
CA TYR A 60 -3.91 13.98 -9.26
C TYR A 60 -2.73 14.66 -9.97
N ASN A 61 -2.59 15.98 -9.80
CA ASN A 61 -1.53 16.74 -10.48
C ASN A 61 -0.14 16.24 -10.07
N ASN A 62 0.05 15.87 -8.80
CA ASN A 62 1.34 15.41 -8.29
C ASN A 62 1.69 14.04 -8.87
N LEU A 63 0.72 13.13 -8.94
CA LEU A 63 0.93 11.81 -9.54
C LEU A 63 1.12 11.85 -11.05
N SER A 64 0.41 12.74 -11.75
CA SER A 64 0.44 12.79 -13.21
C SER A 64 1.63 13.57 -13.78
N SER A 65 2.24 14.47 -13.00
CA SER A 65 3.37 15.31 -13.46
C SER A 65 4.73 14.92 -12.89
N ASP A 66 4.79 14.22 -11.75
CA ASP A 66 6.04 13.78 -11.12
C ASP A 66 6.12 12.25 -11.08
N GLN A 67 6.80 11.67 -12.07
CA GLN A 67 6.95 10.22 -12.20
C GLN A 67 7.72 9.61 -11.01
N ALA A 68 8.70 10.31 -10.45
CA ALA A 68 9.47 9.80 -9.32
C ALA A 68 8.59 9.73 -8.06
N TYR A 69 7.75 10.74 -7.83
CA TYR A 69 6.76 10.74 -6.76
C TYR A 69 5.68 9.67 -6.97
N ALA A 70 5.18 9.52 -8.21
CA ALA A 70 4.23 8.47 -8.55
C ALA A 70 4.79 7.06 -8.29
N ASN A 71 6.06 6.83 -8.63
CA ASN A 71 6.76 5.56 -8.36
C ASN A 71 6.91 5.32 -6.84
N LEU A 72 7.24 6.35 -6.06
CA LEU A 72 7.30 6.24 -4.60
C LEU A 72 5.93 5.83 -4.01
N VAL A 73 4.85 6.47 -4.46
CA VAL A 73 3.49 6.12 -4.02
C VAL A 73 3.14 4.68 -4.44
N ALA A 74 3.44 4.30 -5.69
CA ALA A 74 3.25 2.94 -6.21
C ALA A 74 3.96 1.87 -5.38
N GLN A 75 5.20 2.16 -4.98
CA GLN A 75 6.03 1.27 -4.19
C GLN A 75 5.52 1.14 -2.77
N GLN A 76 5.20 2.26 -2.11
CA GLN A 76 4.97 2.28 -0.66
C GLN A 76 3.52 2.03 -0.25
N CYS A 77 2.53 2.37 -1.09
CA CYS A 77 1.12 2.38 -0.70
C CYS A 77 0.34 1.14 -1.17
N GLY A 78 -0.53 0.63 -0.31
CA GLY A 78 -1.52 -0.40 -0.59
C GLY A 78 -2.95 0.13 -0.69
N ILE A 79 -3.19 1.38 -0.27
CA ILE A 79 -4.44 2.12 -0.45
C ILE A 79 -4.14 3.57 -0.84
N LEU A 80 -4.93 4.11 -1.77
CA LEU A 80 -4.80 5.47 -2.29
C LEU A 80 -6.04 6.31 -1.93
N VAL A 81 -5.81 7.55 -1.49
CA VAL A 81 -6.88 8.52 -1.21
C VAL A 81 -6.69 9.75 -2.10
N PRO A 82 -7.69 10.16 -2.90
CA PRO A 82 -7.67 11.46 -3.56
C PRO A 82 -7.86 12.58 -2.53
N ALA A 83 -6.83 13.40 -2.33
CA ALA A 83 -6.84 14.44 -1.31
C ALA A 83 -7.88 15.52 -1.61
N ASN A 84 -8.19 15.77 -2.90
CA ASN A 84 -9.14 16.81 -3.30
C ASN A 84 -10.11 16.42 -4.44
N GLU A 85 -9.76 15.44 -5.26
CA GLU A 85 -10.44 15.15 -6.52
C GLU A 85 -11.85 14.57 -6.33
N LEU A 86 -12.17 14.08 -5.13
CA LEU A 86 -13.49 13.60 -4.76
C LEU A 86 -14.29 14.58 -3.88
N LYS A 87 -13.77 15.79 -3.61
CA LYS A 87 -14.51 16.83 -2.90
C LYS A 87 -15.50 17.53 -3.84
N TRP A 88 -16.57 18.09 -3.25
CA TRP A 88 -17.64 18.77 -3.98
C TRP A 88 -17.15 19.80 -5.01
N GLN A 89 -16.20 20.65 -4.65
CA GLN A 89 -15.65 21.69 -5.53
C GLN A 89 -14.93 21.13 -6.78
N ALA A 90 -14.32 19.94 -6.66
CA ALA A 90 -13.64 19.29 -7.78
C ALA A 90 -14.64 18.54 -8.67
N LEU A 91 -15.62 17.89 -8.04
CA LEU A 91 -16.60 17.07 -8.72
C LEU A 91 -17.74 17.85 -9.36
N ARG A 92 -18.16 19.00 -8.80
CA ARG A 92 -19.37 19.73 -9.26
C ARG A 92 -19.05 21.14 -9.72
N PRO A 93 -18.59 21.34 -10.98
CA PRO A 93 -18.32 22.67 -11.52
C PRO A 93 -19.59 23.54 -11.60
N SER A 94 -20.77 22.94 -11.69
CA SER A 94 -22.07 23.63 -11.67
C SER A 94 -23.11 22.80 -10.90
N PRO A 95 -24.31 23.35 -10.61
CA PRO A 95 -25.37 22.62 -9.93
C PRO A 95 -25.77 21.31 -10.62
N THR A 96 -25.68 21.22 -11.95
CA THR A 96 -26.20 20.09 -12.74
C THR A 96 -25.12 19.21 -13.38
N GLN A 97 -23.85 19.63 -13.32
CA GLN A 97 -22.74 18.91 -13.96
C GLN A 97 -21.82 18.22 -12.94
N PHE A 98 -21.29 17.07 -13.32
CA PHE A 98 -20.26 16.34 -12.58
C PHE A 98 -19.00 16.16 -13.45
N ASN A 99 -17.83 16.21 -12.82
CA ASN A 99 -16.53 15.98 -13.48
C ASN A 99 -15.72 14.93 -12.69
N PHE A 100 -15.71 13.70 -13.18
CA PHE A 100 -14.97 12.58 -12.59
C PHE A 100 -13.55 12.40 -13.16
N THR A 101 -13.17 13.18 -14.18
CA THR A 101 -11.96 12.94 -14.99
C THR A 101 -10.70 12.66 -14.16
N ARG A 102 -10.43 13.51 -13.15
CA ARG A 102 -9.21 13.38 -12.32
C ARG A 102 -9.32 12.21 -11.34
N ALA A 103 -10.48 12.03 -10.72
CA ALA A 103 -10.72 10.94 -9.77
C ALA A 103 -10.71 9.57 -10.46
N ASP A 104 -11.26 9.45 -11.67
CA ASP A 104 -11.22 8.23 -12.49
C ASP A 104 -9.79 7.86 -12.88
N TRP A 105 -8.97 8.85 -13.26
CA TRP A 105 -7.56 8.60 -13.52
C TRP A 105 -6.85 8.05 -12.27
N MET A 106 -7.14 8.60 -11.09
CA MET A 106 -6.54 8.14 -9.82
C MET A 106 -7.03 6.74 -9.44
N ALA A 107 -8.31 6.42 -9.63
CA ALA A 107 -8.84 5.08 -9.43
C ALA A 107 -8.15 4.05 -10.34
N GLN A 108 -7.91 4.42 -11.61
CA GLN A 108 -7.14 3.57 -12.53
C GLN A 108 -5.67 3.44 -12.14
N PHE A 109 -5.04 4.51 -11.66
CA PHE A 109 -3.68 4.46 -11.13
C PHE A 109 -3.59 3.52 -9.93
N ALA A 110 -4.54 3.60 -8.99
CA ALA A 110 -4.63 2.67 -7.85
C ALA A 110 -4.75 1.22 -8.32
N ARG A 111 -5.70 0.95 -9.25
CA ARG A 111 -5.94 -0.38 -9.79
C ARG A 111 -4.71 -0.98 -10.49
N ARG A 112 -4.03 -0.19 -11.35
CA ARG A 112 -2.82 -0.64 -12.08
C ARG A 112 -1.67 -1.00 -11.14
N ASN A 113 -1.61 -0.38 -9.96
CA ASN A 113 -0.53 -0.59 -8.99
C ASN A 113 -0.94 -1.53 -7.82
N GLY A 114 -2.10 -2.18 -7.92
CA GLY A 114 -2.58 -3.12 -6.90
C GLY A 114 -2.91 -2.44 -5.57
N MET A 115 -3.40 -1.21 -5.62
CA MET A 115 -3.89 -0.46 -4.47
C MET A 115 -5.40 -0.51 -4.38
N LEU A 116 -5.90 -0.52 -3.15
CA LEU A 116 -7.29 -0.16 -2.85
C LEU A 116 -7.49 1.34 -3.07
N PHE A 117 -8.75 1.76 -3.20
CA PHE A 117 -9.13 3.15 -3.39
C PHE A 117 -10.12 3.56 -2.29
N ARG A 118 -9.86 4.69 -1.63
CA ARG A 118 -10.72 5.22 -0.56
C ARG A 118 -11.19 6.62 -0.90
N GLY A 119 -12.48 6.84 -0.73
CA GLY A 119 -13.17 8.06 -1.10
C GLY A 119 -13.19 9.10 0.01
N HIS A 120 -12.81 10.34 -0.32
CA HIS A 120 -12.79 11.47 0.59
C HIS A 120 -13.26 12.75 -0.15
N THR A 121 -14.43 13.30 0.12
CA THR A 121 -15.48 12.89 1.08
C THR A 121 -16.85 13.31 0.53
N LEU A 122 -17.91 12.60 0.89
CA LEU A 122 -19.26 12.84 0.38
C LEU A 122 -19.94 14.05 1.02
N VAL A 123 -19.74 14.28 2.32
CA VAL A 123 -20.36 15.38 3.06
C VAL A 123 -19.35 16.06 3.95
N TRP A 124 -19.01 17.30 3.60
CA TRP A 124 -18.14 18.15 4.39
C TRP A 124 -18.66 19.59 4.38
N HIS A 125 -18.22 20.36 5.37
CA HIS A 125 -18.56 21.77 5.49
C HIS A 125 -17.62 22.67 4.69
N ASN A 126 -16.42 22.18 4.41
CA ASN A 126 -15.44 22.82 3.54
C ASN A 126 -15.44 22.14 2.16
N GLY A 127 -14.82 22.77 1.17
CA GLY A 127 -14.72 22.24 -0.19
C GLY A 127 -16.03 22.24 -0.96
N LEU A 128 -17.02 23.05 -0.56
CA LEU A 128 -18.26 23.29 -1.32
C LEU A 128 -17.98 24.29 -2.46
N PRO A 129 -18.52 24.07 -3.67
CA PRO A 129 -18.29 24.97 -4.80
C PRO A 129 -18.95 26.34 -4.60
N ASN A 130 -18.42 27.38 -5.25
CA ASN A 130 -18.89 28.76 -5.11
C ASN A 130 -20.40 28.94 -5.40
N TRP A 131 -20.97 28.14 -6.30
CA TRP A 131 -22.40 28.20 -6.62
C TRP A 131 -23.28 27.69 -5.45
N PHE A 132 -22.75 26.87 -4.56
CA PHE A 132 -23.50 26.20 -3.49
C PHE A 132 -24.29 27.19 -2.63
N ALA A 133 -23.63 28.24 -2.16
CA ALA A 133 -24.21 29.21 -1.23
C ALA A 133 -25.40 30.00 -1.84
N LYS A 134 -25.44 30.13 -3.17
CA LYS A 134 -26.52 30.84 -3.89
C LYS A 134 -27.67 29.92 -4.30
N THR A 135 -27.43 28.61 -4.34
CA THR A 135 -28.38 27.64 -4.93
C THR A 135 -29.00 26.72 -3.88
N VAL A 136 -28.23 26.28 -2.90
CA VAL A 136 -28.67 25.28 -1.92
C VAL A 136 -29.25 25.97 -0.69
N ASN A 137 -30.46 25.58 -0.30
CA ASN A 137 -31.25 26.14 0.79
C ASN A 137 -32.05 25.05 1.51
N LYS A 138 -32.83 25.45 2.53
CA LYS A 138 -33.62 24.52 3.35
C LYS A 138 -34.60 23.68 2.52
N GLN A 139 -35.16 24.22 1.44
CA GLN A 139 -36.17 23.55 0.61
C GLN A 139 -35.57 22.49 -0.31
N ASN A 140 -34.31 22.63 -0.73
CA ASN A 140 -33.70 21.77 -1.74
C ASN A 140 -32.43 21.02 -1.28
N ALA A 141 -31.94 21.27 -0.05
CA ALA A 141 -30.69 20.69 0.43
C ALA A 141 -30.68 19.16 0.40
N GLU A 142 -31.79 18.51 0.76
CA GLU A 142 -31.86 17.04 0.76
C GLU A 142 -31.74 16.49 -0.67
N LYS A 143 -32.42 17.13 -1.63
CA LYS A 143 -32.36 16.74 -3.05
C LYS A 143 -30.93 16.83 -3.57
N PHE A 144 -30.22 17.93 -3.29
CA PHE A 144 -28.83 18.10 -3.71
C PHE A 144 -27.88 17.12 -3.04
N LEU A 145 -28.10 16.83 -1.76
CA LEU A 145 -27.33 15.85 -1.00
C LEU A 145 -27.52 14.44 -1.57
N ARG A 146 -28.78 14.03 -1.77
CA ARG A 146 -29.12 12.72 -2.35
C ARG A 146 -28.54 12.55 -3.74
N GLU A 147 -28.70 13.55 -4.60
CA GLU A 147 -28.13 13.52 -5.96
C GLU A 147 -26.61 13.43 -5.93
N HIS A 148 -25.94 14.17 -5.03
CA HIS A 148 -24.49 14.08 -4.92
C HIS A 148 -24.04 12.69 -4.49
N ILE A 149 -24.59 12.18 -3.39
CA ILE A 149 -24.18 10.88 -2.84
C ILE A 149 -24.47 9.76 -3.84
N SER A 150 -25.66 9.74 -4.45
CA SER A 150 -26.02 8.69 -5.41
C SER A 150 -25.15 8.72 -6.66
N ARG A 151 -24.85 9.90 -7.21
CA ARG A 151 -23.98 10.04 -8.39
C ARG A 151 -22.54 9.67 -8.08
N VAL A 152 -21.99 10.14 -6.96
CA VAL A 152 -20.56 9.97 -6.65
C VAL A 152 -20.28 8.58 -6.11
N ALA A 153 -20.96 8.13 -5.07
CA ALA A 153 -20.76 6.79 -4.52
C ALA A 153 -21.20 5.73 -5.54
N GLY A 154 -22.31 5.94 -6.24
CA GLY A 154 -22.80 5.02 -7.28
C GLY A 154 -21.86 4.88 -8.47
N HIS A 155 -21.16 5.95 -8.88
CA HIS A 155 -20.16 5.88 -9.97
C HIS A 155 -18.98 4.95 -9.61
N TYR A 156 -18.62 4.86 -8.33
CA TYR A 156 -17.54 4.00 -7.83
C TYR A 156 -18.03 2.70 -7.17
N ALA A 157 -19.32 2.36 -7.31
CA ALA A 157 -19.91 1.22 -6.61
C ALA A 157 -19.16 -0.09 -6.88
N GLY A 158 -18.78 -0.80 -5.80
CA GLY A 158 -18.00 -2.04 -5.88
C GLY A 158 -16.53 -1.87 -6.29
N GLN A 159 -16.07 -0.64 -6.50
CA GLN A 159 -14.66 -0.30 -6.74
C GLN A 159 -14.04 0.44 -5.55
N MET A 160 -14.86 1.01 -4.68
CA MET A 160 -14.42 1.74 -3.49
C MET A 160 -14.24 0.78 -2.30
N HIS A 161 -13.10 0.87 -1.62
CA HIS A 161 -12.88 0.17 -0.35
C HIS A 161 -13.73 0.79 0.76
N SER A 162 -13.65 2.12 0.89
CA SER A 162 -14.29 2.85 1.97
C SER A 162 -14.61 4.30 1.58
N TRP A 163 -15.62 4.88 2.21
CA TRP A 163 -16.05 6.27 2.03
C TRP A 163 -16.07 7.03 3.35
N ASP A 164 -15.37 8.16 3.40
CA ASP A 164 -15.70 9.24 4.34
C ASP A 164 -17.07 9.80 3.96
N VAL A 165 -18.12 9.26 4.57
CA VAL A 165 -19.49 9.71 4.30
C VAL A 165 -19.68 11.11 4.86
N VAL A 166 -19.32 11.31 6.13
CA VAL A 166 -19.39 12.63 6.77
C VAL A 166 -18.04 12.95 7.41
N ASN A 167 -17.49 14.10 7.06
CA ASN A 167 -16.22 14.60 7.58
C ASN A 167 -16.43 15.79 8.54
N GLU A 168 -15.76 15.75 9.69
CA GLU A 168 -15.58 16.88 10.63
C GLU A 168 -16.87 17.57 11.11
N ALA A 169 -17.88 16.77 11.44
CA ALA A 169 -19.17 17.27 11.91
C ALA A 169 -19.16 17.74 13.37
N ILE A 170 -18.10 17.45 14.15
CA ILE A 170 -17.98 17.85 15.56
C ILE A 170 -17.04 19.05 15.71
N GLU A 171 -17.49 20.06 16.45
CA GLU A 171 -16.71 21.24 16.84
C GLU A 171 -16.84 21.46 18.35
N PRO A 172 -15.82 21.16 19.17
CA PRO A 172 -15.93 21.22 20.63
C PRO A 172 -16.25 22.63 21.16
N ARG A 173 -15.91 23.69 20.41
CA ARG A 173 -16.09 25.09 20.82
C ARG A 173 -17.51 25.61 20.65
N VAL A 174 -18.40 24.93 19.93
CA VAL A 174 -19.80 25.40 19.81
C VAL A 174 -20.58 25.19 21.11
N GLN A 175 -21.50 26.12 21.39
CA GLN A 175 -22.42 26.06 22.52
C GLN A 175 -23.68 25.23 22.19
N ARG A 176 -23.48 24.03 21.63
CA ARG A 176 -24.55 23.02 21.46
C ARG A 176 -24.24 21.80 22.32
N ALA A 177 -25.28 21.16 22.86
CA ALA A 177 -25.14 19.94 23.65
C ALA A 177 -24.52 18.79 22.85
N ASP A 178 -24.92 18.66 21.57
CA ASP A 178 -24.43 17.63 20.64
C ASP A 178 -23.05 17.94 20.03
N LYS A 179 -22.52 19.16 20.26
CA LYS A 179 -21.27 19.65 19.67
C LYS A 179 -21.20 19.57 18.14
N LEU A 180 -22.35 19.50 17.46
CA LEU A 180 -22.38 19.53 15.99
C LEU A 180 -21.93 20.90 15.47
N ARG A 181 -20.99 20.91 14.54
CA ARG A 181 -20.46 22.08 13.85
C ARG A 181 -21.59 22.81 13.13
N ASN A 182 -21.57 24.14 13.16
CA ASN A 182 -22.55 24.97 12.44
C ASN A 182 -22.28 24.95 10.91
N THR A 183 -22.73 23.90 10.24
CA THR A 183 -22.57 23.69 8.80
C THR A 183 -23.85 24.08 8.04
N PRO A 184 -23.78 24.37 6.73
CA PRO A 184 -24.98 24.52 5.90
C PRO A 184 -25.90 23.30 6.00
N TRP A 185 -25.33 22.09 6.01
CA TRP A 185 -26.06 20.84 6.15
C TRP A 185 -26.87 20.77 7.44
N LEU A 186 -26.25 21.09 8.59
CA LEU A 186 -26.94 21.14 9.87
C LEU A 186 -28.07 22.18 9.87
N ARG A 187 -27.83 23.38 9.30
CA ARG A 187 -28.84 24.45 9.26
C ARG A 187 -30.03 24.12 8.37
N PHE A 188 -29.79 23.45 7.25
CA PHE A 188 -30.83 23.14 6.28
C PHE A 188 -31.60 21.86 6.59
N LEU A 189 -30.89 20.82 7.08
CA LEU A 189 -31.45 19.47 7.25
C LEU A 189 -31.60 19.04 8.71
N GLY A 190 -31.09 19.83 9.66
CA GLY A 190 -31.09 19.45 11.07
C GLY A 190 -30.06 18.36 11.39
N PRO A 191 -29.96 17.93 12.67
CA PRO A 191 -28.90 17.03 13.15
C PRO A 191 -28.92 15.63 12.52
N ASP A 192 -30.07 15.21 11.97
CA ASP A 192 -30.26 13.89 11.37
C ASP A 192 -29.65 13.77 9.95
N TYR A 193 -29.09 14.86 9.39
CA TYR A 193 -28.43 14.84 8.09
C TYR A 193 -27.28 13.82 8.01
N ILE A 194 -26.64 13.50 9.15
CA ILE A 194 -25.57 12.53 9.24
C ILE A 194 -26.13 11.12 8.99
N ASP A 195 -27.15 10.70 9.74
CA ASP A 195 -27.84 9.40 9.54
C ASP A 195 -28.38 9.28 8.11
N LEU A 196 -28.98 10.35 7.60
CA LEU A 196 -29.48 10.43 6.24
C LEU A 196 -28.38 10.19 5.18
N ALA A 197 -27.22 10.82 5.33
CA ALA A 197 -26.09 10.67 4.41
C ALA A 197 -25.54 9.23 4.41
N PHE A 198 -25.44 8.58 5.57
CA PHE A 198 -25.02 7.18 5.66
C PHE A 198 -25.99 6.23 4.96
N ARG A 199 -27.31 6.43 5.13
CA ARG A 199 -28.31 5.62 4.44
C ARG A 199 -28.23 5.80 2.92
N MET A 200 -28.10 7.03 2.44
CA MET A 200 -27.91 7.31 1.01
C MET A 200 -26.62 6.67 0.46
N ALA A 201 -25.53 6.68 1.23
CA ALA A 201 -24.27 6.07 0.82
C ALA A 201 -24.37 4.54 0.75
N ALA A 202 -25.05 3.91 1.72
CA ALA A 202 -25.29 2.47 1.73
C ALA A 202 -26.23 2.02 0.59
N GLU A 203 -27.23 2.84 0.24
CA GLU A 203 -28.08 2.63 -0.94
C GLU A 203 -27.26 2.68 -2.25
N ALA A 204 -26.28 3.59 -2.34
CA ALA A 204 -25.49 3.82 -3.55
C ALA A 204 -24.36 2.81 -3.74
N ASP A 205 -23.67 2.41 -2.67
CA ASP A 205 -22.65 1.36 -2.69
C ASP A 205 -22.69 0.52 -1.40
N PRO A 206 -23.45 -0.59 -1.39
CA PRO A 206 -23.58 -1.44 -0.21
C PRO A 206 -22.32 -2.25 0.12
N ARG A 207 -21.29 -2.22 -0.74
CA ARG A 207 -20.04 -2.96 -0.52
C ARG A 207 -18.94 -2.13 0.13
N ALA A 208 -19.02 -0.80 0.05
CA ALA A 208 -18.02 0.07 0.65
C ALA A 208 -18.17 0.14 2.18
N ILE A 209 -17.04 0.21 2.88
CA ILE A 209 -17.01 0.53 4.32
C ILE A 209 -17.38 2.01 4.49
N LEU A 210 -18.46 2.30 5.21
CA LEU A 210 -18.93 3.66 5.43
C LEU A 210 -18.41 4.17 6.77
N MET A 211 -17.75 5.33 6.73
CA MET A 211 -17.07 5.88 7.90
C MET A 211 -17.40 7.34 8.19
N TYR A 212 -17.40 7.66 9.48
CA TYR A 212 -17.31 9.03 9.97
C TYR A 212 -15.83 9.38 10.15
N ASN A 213 -15.36 10.55 9.70
CA ASN A 213 -13.94 10.93 9.79
C ASN A 213 -13.77 12.29 10.48
N ASP A 214 -12.81 12.40 11.41
CA ASP A 214 -12.57 13.63 12.15
C ASP A 214 -11.15 13.73 12.74
N PHE A 215 -10.72 14.96 13.02
CA PHE A 215 -9.43 15.28 13.66
C PHE A 215 -9.57 15.77 15.09
N GLY A 216 -8.45 15.98 15.76
CA GLY A 216 -8.38 16.69 17.04
C GLY A 216 -8.87 15.83 18.21
N VAL A 217 -8.74 14.51 18.06
CA VAL A 217 -9.02 13.50 19.07
C VAL A 217 -7.76 12.83 19.59
N GLU A 218 -6.59 13.19 19.05
CA GLU A 218 -5.36 12.44 19.20
C GLU A 218 -4.62 12.80 20.49
N HIS A 219 -4.42 14.08 20.73
CA HIS A 219 -3.59 14.59 21.82
C HIS A 219 -4.32 14.57 23.18
N ASP A 220 -3.55 14.52 24.25
CA ASP A 220 -4.04 14.63 25.63
C ASP A 220 -4.33 16.10 26.00
N THR A 221 -5.37 16.67 25.39
CA THR A 221 -5.86 18.04 25.68
C THR A 221 -7.32 18.03 26.10
N PRO A 222 -7.78 19.00 26.92
CA PRO A 222 -9.20 19.11 27.28
C PRO A 222 -10.15 19.24 26.07
N GLN A 223 -9.69 19.92 25.02
CA GLN A 223 -10.46 20.07 23.78
C GLN A 223 -10.60 18.73 23.05
N ALA A 224 -9.52 17.94 22.98
CA ALA A 224 -9.57 16.62 22.38
C ALA A 224 -10.43 15.65 23.20
N GLU A 225 -10.38 15.73 24.53
CA GLU A 225 -11.26 14.94 25.40
C GLU A 225 -12.74 15.30 25.19
N THR A 226 -13.05 16.59 25.13
CA THR A 226 -14.41 17.08 24.81
C THR A 226 -14.88 16.53 23.46
N LYS A 227 -13.99 16.53 22.45
CA LYS A 227 -14.29 16.04 21.11
C LYS A 227 -14.48 14.53 21.06
N ARG A 228 -13.61 13.74 21.71
CA ARG A 228 -13.75 12.28 21.87
C ARG A 228 -15.11 11.93 22.48
N ASN A 229 -15.49 12.58 23.58
CA ASN A 229 -16.78 12.32 24.25
C ASN A 229 -17.98 12.67 23.36
N ALA A 230 -17.90 13.73 22.55
CA ALA A 230 -18.96 14.09 21.61
C ALA A 230 -19.06 13.10 20.44
N ILE A 231 -17.93 12.60 19.92
CA ILE A 231 -17.91 11.59 18.87
C ILE A 231 -18.47 10.26 19.39
N LEU A 232 -18.13 9.83 20.62
CA LEU A 232 -18.72 8.63 21.22
C LEU A 232 -20.25 8.71 21.25
N ARG A 233 -20.82 9.82 21.76
CA ARG A 233 -22.27 10.03 21.78
C ARG A 233 -22.90 10.06 20.39
N LEU A 234 -22.21 10.62 19.40
CA LEU A 234 -22.65 10.60 18.01
C LEU A 234 -22.74 9.16 17.49
N LEU A 235 -21.67 8.38 17.66
CA LEU A 235 -21.58 7.01 17.18
C LEU A 235 -22.59 6.10 17.88
N GLU A 236 -22.75 6.21 19.20
CA GLU A 236 -23.78 5.50 19.97
C GLU A 236 -25.18 5.76 19.41
N ARG A 237 -25.51 7.03 19.13
CA ARG A 237 -26.80 7.43 18.54
C ARG A 237 -27.01 6.87 17.13
N LEU A 238 -25.98 6.86 16.28
CA LEU A 238 -26.07 6.29 14.94
C LEU A 238 -26.26 4.76 15.01
N LYS A 239 -25.50 4.08 15.87
CA LYS A 239 -25.63 2.62 16.10
C LYS A 239 -27.01 2.27 16.64
N SER A 240 -27.55 3.02 17.60
CA SER A 240 -28.87 2.77 18.18
C SER A 240 -30.02 2.94 17.19
N ARG A 241 -29.82 3.69 16.11
CA ARG A 241 -30.79 3.92 15.02
C ARG A 241 -30.62 2.95 13.84
N GLY A 242 -29.69 2.00 13.94
CA GLY A 242 -29.36 1.10 12.82
C GLY A 242 -28.80 1.84 11.61
N THR A 243 -28.12 2.98 11.81
CA THR A 243 -27.41 3.67 10.73
C THR A 243 -26.33 2.74 10.17
N PRO A 244 -26.16 2.62 8.84
CA PRO A 244 -25.16 1.77 8.23
C PRO A 244 -23.76 2.42 8.32
N ILE A 245 -23.19 2.44 9.52
CA ILE A 245 -21.82 2.90 9.79
C ILE A 245 -20.97 1.70 10.24
N GLN A 246 -19.81 1.54 9.62
CA GLN A 246 -18.91 0.42 9.88
C GLN A 246 -17.58 0.86 10.50
N ALA A 247 -17.16 2.12 10.29
CA ALA A 247 -15.86 2.57 10.80
C ALA A 247 -15.82 4.03 11.30
N LEU A 248 -14.80 4.31 12.11
CA LEU A 248 -14.35 5.66 12.47
C LEU A 248 -12.98 5.94 11.83
N GLY A 249 -12.84 7.08 11.18
CA GLY A 249 -11.57 7.66 10.79
C GLY A 249 -11.04 8.64 11.82
N VAL A 250 -9.81 8.42 12.25
CA VAL A 250 -9.04 9.36 13.07
C VAL A 250 -7.99 9.99 12.15
N GLN A 251 -8.14 11.28 11.85
CA GLN A 251 -7.27 11.97 10.89
C GLN A 251 -5.80 11.82 11.28
N GLY A 252 -5.42 12.02 12.55
CA GLY A 252 -4.00 11.89 12.90
C GLY A 252 -3.19 13.10 12.47
N HIS A 253 -3.81 14.28 12.33
CA HIS A 253 -3.10 15.54 12.18
C HIS A 253 -2.46 15.94 13.52
N LEU A 254 -1.22 15.50 13.73
CA LEU A 254 -0.49 15.74 14.97
C LEU A 254 0.21 17.09 14.94
N PHE A 255 0.65 17.56 16.11
CA PHE A 255 1.55 18.70 16.22
C PHE A 255 2.76 18.31 17.07
N GLY A 256 3.91 18.88 16.74
CA GLY A 256 5.09 18.86 17.60
C GLY A 256 5.11 20.04 18.55
N HIS A 257 5.60 19.82 19.77
CA HIS A 257 5.80 20.85 20.77
C HIS A 257 7.16 20.65 21.45
N PRO A 258 7.93 21.72 21.78
CA PRO A 258 9.24 21.60 22.43
C PRO A 258 9.23 20.81 23.75
N ASN A 259 8.14 20.91 24.51
CA ASN A 259 7.97 20.19 25.78
C ASN A 259 7.44 18.74 25.61
N GLY A 260 7.39 18.24 24.37
CA GLY A 260 6.80 16.95 24.05
C GLY A 260 5.27 16.96 23.95
N VAL A 261 4.70 15.84 23.52
CA VAL A 261 3.26 15.58 23.40
C VAL A 261 2.93 14.22 23.99
N LYS A 262 1.64 13.98 24.31
CA LYS A 262 1.17 12.74 24.91
C LYS A 262 -0.09 12.23 24.23
N PHE A 263 -0.20 10.91 24.14
CA PHE A 263 -1.29 10.18 23.47
C PHE A 263 -1.96 9.15 24.39
N THR A 264 -1.88 9.31 25.71
CA THR A 264 -2.34 8.28 26.65
C THR A 264 -3.85 8.09 26.63
N GLN A 265 -4.61 9.15 26.36
CA GLN A 265 -6.07 9.10 26.39
C GLN A 265 -6.68 8.48 25.14
N ILE A 266 -6.00 8.56 23.98
CA ILE A 266 -6.57 8.04 22.72
C ILE A 266 -6.79 6.53 22.81
N GLY A 267 -5.90 5.77 23.47
CA GLY A 267 -6.05 4.32 23.59
C GLY A 267 -7.37 3.90 24.25
N ARG A 268 -7.85 4.64 25.26
CA ARG A 268 -9.18 4.40 25.87
C ARG A 268 -10.31 4.67 24.88
N PHE A 269 -10.19 5.77 24.14
CA PHE A 269 -11.19 6.13 23.13
C PHE A 269 -11.27 5.07 22.04
N LEU A 270 -10.14 4.61 21.50
CA LEU A 270 -10.12 3.55 20.49
C LEU A 270 -10.75 2.24 20.99
N ARG A 271 -10.55 1.88 22.27
CA ARG A 271 -11.26 0.74 22.89
C ARG A 271 -12.77 0.93 22.88
N ASN A 272 -13.27 2.09 23.31
CA ASN A 272 -14.71 2.38 23.27
C ASN A 272 -15.30 2.30 21.86
N ILE A 273 -14.52 2.67 20.82
CA ILE A 273 -14.93 2.50 19.42
C ILE A 273 -14.99 1.03 19.03
N ALA A 274 -13.97 0.26 19.39
CA ALA A 274 -13.93 -1.18 19.13
C ALA A 274 -15.07 -1.93 19.82
N ASP A 275 -15.43 -1.54 21.05
CA ASP A 275 -16.53 -2.12 21.82
C ASP A 275 -17.91 -1.87 21.16
N MET A 276 -18.04 -0.85 20.31
CA MET A 276 -19.23 -0.63 19.46
C MET A 276 -19.23 -1.50 18.18
N GLY A 277 -18.23 -2.35 18.00
CA GLY A 277 -18.03 -3.17 16.80
C GLY A 277 -17.69 -2.35 15.56
N LEU A 278 -17.05 -1.18 15.74
CA LEU A 278 -16.62 -0.33 14.64
C LEU A 278 -15.15 -0.56 14.33
N GLU A 279 -14.82 -0.63 13.04
CA GLU A 279 -13.46 -0.57 12.55
C GLU A 279 -12.87 0.83 12.74
N ILE A 280 -11.54 0.93 12.84
CA ILE A 280 -10.84 2.20 13.01
C ILE A 280 -9.77 2.33 11.93
N MET A 281 -9.68 3.51 11.31
CA MET A 281 -8.59 3.83 10.39
C MET A 281 -7.88 5.10 10.87
N ILE A 282 -6.55 5.11 10.86
CA ILE A 282 -5.79 6.36 10.91
C ILE A 282 -5.71 6.87 9.47
N THR A 283 -6.26 8.05 9.20
CA THR A 283 -6.67 8.43 7.83
C THR A 283 -5.82 9.51 7.17
N GLU A 284 -5.15 10.37 7.94
CA GLU A 284 -4.51 11.60 7.46
C GLU A 284 -3.21 11.93 8.25
N LEU A 285 -2.46 10.89 8.66
CA LEU A 285 -1.33 11.03 9.57
C LEU A 285 -0.22 11.95 9.04
N ASP A 286 0.04 13.02 9.77
CA ASP A 286 1.18 13.92 9.60
C ASP A 286 1.54 14.60 10.94
N VAL A 287 2.72 15.21 11.03
CA VAL A 287 3.13 15.97 12.22
C VAL A 287 3.45 17.41 11.83
N ASN A 288 2.61 18.36 12.22
CA ASN A 288 2.93 19.77 12.08
C ASN A 288 4.16 20.11 12.95
N ASP A 289 5.28 20.38 12.29
CA ASP A 289 6.58 20.64 12.92
C ASP A 289 6.86 22.13 13.18
N GLN A 290 5.91 23.05 12.93
CA GLN A 290 6.13 24.50 13.01
C GLN A 290 6.69 25.00 14.34
N GLN A 291 6.34 24.36 15.47
CA GLN A 291 6.81 24.76 16.80
C GLN A 291 8.12 24.07 17.21
N LEU A 292 8.60 23.11 16.41
CA LEU A 292 9.86 22.43 16.67
C LEU A 292 11.04 23.32 16.24
N PRO A 293 12.25 23.11 16.82
CA PRO A 293 13.46 23.86 16.49
C PRO A 293 13.74 23.93 14.99
N ARG A 294 14.42 24.97 14.50
CA ARG A 294 14.65 25.17 13.05
C ARG A 294 15.46 24.04 12.40
N ASP A 295 16.42 23.48 13.13
CA ASP A 295 17.37 22.49 12.60
C ASP A 295 16.67 21.25 12.03
N PRO A 296 16.92 20.87 10.75
CA PRO A 296 16.26 19.73 10.13
C PRO A 296 16.50 18.38 10.82
N ALA A 297 17.72 18.12 11.31
CA ALA A 297 18.06 16.84 11.92
C ALA A 297 17.39 16.69 13.30
N ILE A 298 17.30 17.77 14.07
CA ILE A 298 16.55 17.81 15.33
C ILE A 298 15.06 17.60 15.06
N ARG A 299 14.50 18.27 14.04
CA ARG A 299 13.08 18.11 13.67
C ARG A 299 12.75 16.71 13.22
N ASP A 300 13.58 16.12 12.37
CA ASP A 300 13.34 14.76 11.88
C ASP A 300 13.30 13.74 13.02
N ARG A 301 14.20 13.87 14.01
CA ARG A 301 14.16 13.03 15.22
C ARG A 301 12.92 13.28 16.07
N ALA A 302 12.54 14.54 16.26
CA ALA A 302 11.35 14.89 17.04
C ALA A 302 10.05 14.40 16.37
N VAL A 303 9.91 14.59 15.06
CA VAL A 303 8.78 14.07 14.26
C VAL A 303 8.76 12.55 14.33
N ALA A 304 9.89 11.88 14.15
CA ALA A 304 9.98 10.43 14.27
C ALA A 304 9.54 9.92 15.65
N LYS A 305 9.98 10.57 16.73
CA LYS A 305 9.52 10.25 18.08
C LYS A 305 8.01 10.41 18.23
N ILE A 306 7.42 11.47 17.69
CA ILE A 306 5.96 11.69 17.74
C ILE A 306 5.22 10.60 16.96
N TYR A 307 5.72 10.22 15.79
CA TYR A 307 5.20 9.07 15.04
C TYR A 307 5.25 7.79 15.87
N ALA A 308 6.40 7.48 16.48
CA ALA A 308 6.58 6.29 17.30
C ALA A 308 5.62 6.26 18.50
N ASP A 309 5.57 7.34 19.29
CA ASP A 309 4.72 7.45 20.48
C ASP A 309 3.23 7.33 20.13
N PHE A 310 2.79 7.91 19.01
CA PHE A 310 1.41 7.81 18.56
C PHE A 310 1.08 6.42 18.05
N LEU A 311 1.94 5.87 17.18
CA LEU A 311 1.72 4.57 16.54
C LEU A 311 1.77 3.41 17.53
N GLU A 312 2.62 3.49 18.56
CA GLU A 312 2.66 2.53 19.66
C GLU A 312 1.29 2.39 20.32
N VAL A 313 0.62 3.52 20.62
CA VAL A 313 -0.69 3.50 21.28
C VAL A 313 -1.80 3.04 20.33
N VAL A 314 -1.85 3.55 19.10
CA VAL A 314 -2.98 3.25 18.21
C VAL A 314 -2.89 1.86 17.59
N LEU A 315 -1.69 1.35 17.29
CA LEU A 315 -1.52 0.03 16.67
C LEU A 315 -1.66 -1.13 17.66
N ASP A 316 -1.57 -0.88 18.96
CA ASP A 316 -1.91 -1.85 20.01
C ASP A 316 -3.38 -2.27 19.97
N GLN A 317 -4.28 -1.42 19.44
CA GLN A 317 -5.69 -1.74 19.24
C GLN A 317 -5.90 -2.51 17.91
N PRO A 318 -6.32 -3.80 17.95
CA PRO A 318 -6.52 -4.59 16.72
C PRO A 318 -7.63 -4.06 15.81
N ALA A 319 -8.59 -3.29 16.33
CA ALA A 319 -9.62 -2.62 15.52
C ALA A 319 -9.06 -1.51 14.61
N VAL A 320 -7.82 -1.04 14.82
CA VAL A 320 -7.14 -0.10 13.91
C VAL A 320 -6.59 -0.85 12.72
N THR A 321 -7.20 -0.75 11.54
CA THR A 321 -6.90 -1.59 10.36
C THR A 321 -6.07 -0.89 9.29
N ALA A 322 -5.94 0.44 9.36
CA ALA A 322 -5.21 1.23 8.37
C ALA A 322 -4.41 2.37 9.00
N VAL A 323 -3.24 2.65 8.41
CA VAL A 323 -2.45 3.86 8.62
C VAL A 323 -2.24 4.55 7.28
N ILE A 324 -2.86 5.71 7.10
CA ILE A 324 -2.80 6.52 5.90
C ILE A 324 -2.19 7.87 6.27
N THR A 325 -1.16 8.30 5.55
CA THR A 325 -0.54 9.61 5.75
C THR A 325 -1.16 10.67 4.83
N TRP A 326 -1.22 11.93 5.27
CA TRP A 326 -1.77 13.01 4.43
C TRP A 326 -0.72 13.60 3.48
N GLY A 327 -0.36 12.79 2.50
CA GLY A 327 0.84 12.92 1.67
C GLY A 327 1.84 11.80 1.99
N ILE A 328 2.87 11.62 1.17
CA ILE A 328 3.97 10.68 1.49
C ILE A 328 5.33 11.38 1.61
N SER A 329 5.51 12.54 0.97
CA SER A 329 6.75 13.33 0.99
C SER A 329 6.48 14.78 1.37
N ASP A 330 7.41 15.36 2.13
CA ASP A 330 7.43 16.79 2.48
C ASP A 330 7.34 17.70 1.25
N ARG A 331 7.77 17.23 0.06
CA ARG A 331 7.71 17.95 -1.22
C ARG A 331 6.32 18.54 -1.50
N TYR A 332 5.27 17.84 -1.09
CA TYR A 332 3.89 18.15 -1.46
C TYR A 332 2.95 18.25 -0.25
N THR A 333 3.49 18.49 0.94
CA THR A 333 2.64 18.63 2.14
C THR A 333 1.70 19.83 2.02
N TRP A 334 0.44 19.62 2.33
CA TRP A 334 -0.59 20.66 2.39
C TRP A 334 -0.31 21.74 3.45
N LEU A 335 0.50 21.40 4.46
CA LEU A 335 0.88 22.33 5.52
C LEU A 335 1.72 23.49 4.97
N ALA A 336 2.43 23.30 3.84
CA ALA A 336 3.25 24.35 3.25
C ALA A 336 2.43 25.57 2.80
N SER A 337 1.21 25.36 2.31
CA SER A 337 0.32 26.44 1.88
C SER A 337 -0.61 26.95 2.99
N THR A 338 -0.93 26.12 3.98
CA THR A 338 -1.93 26.45 5.01
C THR A 338 -1.32 26.87 6.35
N LYS A 339 -0.13 26.36 6.66
CA LYS A 339 0.58 26.56 7.92
C LYS A 339 2.11 26.63 7.67
N PRO A 340 2.61 27.61 6.89
CA PRO A 340 4.04 27.78 6.67
C PRO A 340 4.76 28.15 7.97
N ARG A 341 6.03 27.77 8.11
CA ARG A 341 6.82 28.18 9.28
C ARG A 341 7.10 29.68 9.23
N LYS A 342 7.04 30.34 10.41
CA LYS A 342 7.35 31.77 10.54
C LYS A 342 8.81 32.09 10.22
N ASP A 343 9.71 31.13 10.41
CA ASP A 343 11.14 31.29 10.16
C ASP A 343 11.53 31.01 8.69
N GLY A 344 10.55 30.73 7.81
CA GLY A 344 10.77 30.46 6.39
C GLY A 344 11.45 29.13 6.07
N ALA A 345 11.74 28.28 7.06
CA ALA A 345 12.22 26.93 6.78
C ALA A 345 11.10 26.06 6.18
N GLY A 346 11.46 25.13 5.28
CA GLY A 346 10.53 24.11 4.80
C GLY A 346 10.01 23.23 5.94
N LEU A 347 8.77 22.77 5.82
CA LEU A 347 8.14 21.86 6.78
C LEU A 347 8.65 20.43 6.58
N ARG A 348 8.65 19.64 7.66
CA ARG A 348 9.13 18.24 7.64
C ARG A 348 8.13 17.23 8.22
N PRO A 349 6.84 17.24 7.83
CA PRO A 349 5.79 16.50 8.52
C PRO A 349 5.66 15.02 8.14
N LEU A 350 6.24 14.58 7.02
CA LEU A 350 5.94 13.30 6.38
C LEU A 350 7.13 12.31 6.37
N PRO A 351 6.91 11.03 6.01
CA PRO A 351 7.95 10.00 6.09
C PRO A 351 9.12 10.17 5.12
N PHE A 352 8.93 10.86 4.00
CA PHE A 352 9.98 11.12 3.00
C PHE A 352 10.24 12.62 2.87
N ASP A 353 11.50 13.00 2.63
CA ASP A 353 11.89 14.41 2.46
C ASP A 353 11.50 14.96 1.08
N ALA A 354 11.82 16.23 0.84
CA ALA A 354 11.54 16.90 -0.43
C ALA A 354 12.30 16.30 -1.64
N GLN A 355 13.31 15.46 -1.39
CA GLN A 355 14.11 14.74 -2.39
C GLN A 355 13.65 13.27 -2.53
N LEU A 356 12.52 12.89 -1.91
CA LEU A 356 11.95 11.55 -1.87
C LEU A 356 12.82 10.52 -1.12
N LYS A 357 13.75 10.97 -0.28
CA LYS A 357 14.55 10.07 0.56
C LYS A 357 13.82 9.78 1.87
N PRO A 358 13.93 8.54 2.40
CA PRO A 358 13.29 8.19 3.67
C PRO A 358 13.88 9.01 4.82
N LYS A 359 13.02 9.48 5.73
CA LYS A 359 13.38 10.17 6.97
C LYS A 359 13.27 9.22 8.17
N PRO A 360 13.79 9.60 9.35
CA PRO A 360 13.54 8.86 10.60
C PRO A 360 12.07 8.53 10.90
N ALA A 361 11.12 9.35 10.42
CA ALA A 361 9.68 9.06 10.52
C ALA A 361 9.24 7.82 9.71
N TRP A 362 9.86 7.56 8.55
CA TRP A 362 9.65 6.32 7.80
C TRP A 362 10.12 5.10 8.60
N GLN A 363 11.27 5.18 9.26
CA GLN A 363 11.77 4.09 10.11
C GLN A 363 10.83 3.83 11.30
N SER A 364 10.26 4.89 11.88
CA SER A 364 9.29 4.78 12.98
C SER A 364 8.00 4.10 12.53
N LEU A 365 7.48 4.44 11.34
CA LEU A 365 6.35 3.76 10.73
C LEU A 365 6.64 2.27 10.50
N THR A 366 7.74 1.95 9.83
CA THR A 366 8.13 0.56 9.54
C THR A 366 8.26 -0.25 10.82
N SER A 367 8.91 0.31 11.84
CA SER A 367 9.13 -0.36 13.13
C SER A 367 7.82 -0.58 13.89
N ALA A 368 6.97 0.44 13.99
CA ALA A 368 5.70 0.33 14.68
C ALA A 368 4.75 -0.67 14.00
N ILE A 369 4.70 -0.66 12.67
CA ILE A 369 3.95 -1.66 11.90
C ILE A 369 4.52 -3.06 12.16
N ALA A 370 5.84 -3.27 12.04
CA ALA A 370 6.45 -4.57 12.26
C ALA A 370 6.22 -5.14 13.67
N GLN A 371 6.08 -4.26 14.67
CA GLN A 371 5.83 -4.65 16.08
C GLN A 371 4.34 -4.79 16.41
N ALA A 372 3.43 -4.27 15.58
CA ALA A 372 2.00 -4.34 15.83
C ALA A 372 1.51 -5.81 15.93
N PRO A 373 0.47 -6.08 16.75
CA PRO A 373 -0.21 -7.37 16.75
C PRO A 373 -0.80 -7.67 15.37
N THR A 374 -0.90 -8.95 15.01
CA THR A 374 -1.56 -9.38 13.77
C THR A 374 -3.07 -9.24 13.89
N ARG A 375 -3.72 -8.84 12.80
CA ARG A 375 -5.19 -8.72 12.71
C ARG A 375 -5.77 -9.81 11.84
N PRO A 376 -7.06 -10.16 12.01
CA PRO A 376 -7.79 -10.92 11.00
C PRO A 376 -7.66 -10.22 9.63
N SER A 377 -7.44 -11.00 8.57
CA SER A 377 -7.25 -10.49 7.21
C SER A 377 -8.47 -9.65 6.79
N GLN A 378 -8.23 -8.41 6.36
CA GLN A 378 -9.28 -7.49 5.90
C GLN A 378 -9.91 -7.97 4.58
N PRO A 379 -11.24 -7.90 4.42
CA PRO A 379 -11.89 -8.16 3.14
C PRO A 379 -11.31 -7.28 2.02
N GLY A 380 -10.95 -7.87 0.89
CA GLY A 380 -10.48 -7.13 -0.30
C GLY A 380 -8.96 -6.87 -0.36
N LEU A 381 -8.19 -7.24 0.66
CA LEU A 381 -6.72 -7.28 0.55
C LEU A 381 -6.24 -8.63 0.00
N PRO A 382 -5.35 -8.64 -1.01
CA PRO A 382 -4.50 -9.79 -1.24
C PRO A 382 -3.61 -9.97 0.00
N THR A 383 -3.79 -11.06 0.74
CA THR A 383 -2.87 -11.48 1.81
C THR A 383 -1.45 -11.49 1.23
N PRO A 384 -0.45 -10.86 1.89
CA PRO A 384 0.92 -10.94 1.41
C PRO A 384 1.24 -12.42 1.36
N THR A 385 1.52 -12.91 0.17
CA THR A 385 1.58 -14.35 -0.05
C THR A 385 2.94 -14.81 0.46
N THR A 386 3.03 -15.07 1.75
CA THR A 386 4.15 -15.77 2.34
C THR A 386 3.92 -17.24 2.13
N PHE A 387 4.75 -17.86 1.30
CA PHE A 387 4.67 -19.30 1.05
C PHE A 387 5.49 -20.03 2.12
N ALA A 388 4.89 -20.99 2.82
CA ALA A 388 5.55 -21.69 3.91
C ALA A 388 6.80 -22.46 3.44
N ASP A 389 6.77 -22.97 2.22
CA ASP A 389 7.77 -23.84 1.62
C ASP A 389 8.93 -23.12 0.91
N ILE A 390 8.99 -21.78 0.99
CA ILE A 390 10.12 -21.00 0.45
C ILE A 390 11.05 -20.46 1.53
N GLN A 391 10.76 -20.70 2.82
CA GLN A 391 11.63 -20.23 3.91
C GLN A 391 13.01 -20.88 3.80
N GLY A 392 14.05 -20.06 3.72
CA GLY A 392 15.43 -20.51 3.54
C GLY A 392 15.76 -20.99 2.11
N HIS A 393 14.80 -20.92 1.19
CA HIS A 393 15.03 -21.30 -0.21
C HIS A 393 15.84 -20.23 -0.94
N TRP A 394 16.79 -20.61 -1.80
CA TRP A 394 17.67 -19.66 -2.52
C TRP A 394 16.90 -18.62 -3.35
N ALA A 395 15.72 -19.01 -3.85
CA ALA A 395 14.86 -18.15 -4.65
C ALA A 395 13.83 -17.34 -3.84
N GLN A 396 13.83 -17.42 -2.51
CA GLN A 396 12.80 -16.83 -1.64
C GLN A 396 12.55 -15.36 -1.97
N ARG A 397 13.61 -14.56 -2.10
CA ARG A 397 13.49 -13.12 -2.36
C ARG A 397 12.87 -12.82 -3.73
N TYR A 398 13.23 -13.56 -4.77
CA TYR A 398 12.64 -13.42 -6.10
C TYR A 398 11.16 -13.79 -6.10
N ILE A 399 10.82 -14.90 -5.44
CA ILE A 399 9.44 -15.38 -5.35
C ILE A 399 8.56 -14.36 -4.60
N GLN A 400 9.01 -13.90 -3.43
CA GLN A 400 8.26 -12.92 -2.64
C GLN A 400 8.07 -11.62 -3.41
N ALA A 401 9.12 -11.10 -4.06
CA ALA A 401 9.05 -9.84 -4.77
C ALA A 401 8.10 -9.88 -5.98
N LEU A 402 8.04 -11.01 -6.70
CA LEU A 402 7.07 -11.21 -7.78
C LEU A 402 5.65 -11.43 -7.26
N ALA A 403 5.47 -12.13 -6.13
CA ALA A 403 4.17 -12.31 -5.49
C ALA A 403 3.59 -10.98 -5.00
N ASP A 404 4.41 -10.13 -4.39
CA ASP A 404 4.03 -8.78 -3.93
C ASP A 404 3.65 -7.83 -5.08
N LYS A 405 4.14 -8.12 -6.29
CA LYS A 405 3.77 -7.45 -7.55
C LYS A 405 2.55 -8.09 -8.24
N ASN A 406 1.93 -9.12 -7.65
CA ASN A 406 0.85 -9.93 -8.23
C ASN A 406 1.21 -10.59 -9.58
N ILE A 407 2.50 -10.81 -9.84
CA ILE A 407 2.98 -11.45 -11.07
C ILE A 407 2.84 -12.96 -10.96
N ILE A 408 3.18 -13.51 -9.78
CA ILE A 408 3.05 -14.94 -9.48
C ILE A 408 2.14 -15.16 -8.27
N SER A 409 1.58 -16.37 -8.19
CA SER A 409 0.77 -16.84 -7.06
C SER A 409 1.17 -18.28 -6.72
N GLY A 410 0.89 -18.68 -5.48
CA GLY A 410 1.04 -20.07 -5.04
C GLY A 410 -0.25 -20.86 -5.16
N PHE A 411 -0.27 -21.98 -4.45
CA PHE A 411 -1.36 -22.94 -4.43
C PHE A 411 -2.34 -22.64 -3.28
N PRO A 412 -3.59 -23.15 -3.35
CA PRO A 412 -4.57 -22.97 -2.29
C PRO A 412 -4.13 -23.50 -0.91
N ASP A 413 -3.17 -24.41 -0.87
CA ASP A 413 -2.55 -24.98 0.34
C ASP A 413 -1.53 -24.04 1.01
N GLY A 414 -1.33 -22.83 0.48
CA GLY A 414 -0.38 -21.84 1.01
C GLY A 414 1.08 -22.05 0.60
N THR A 415 1.35 -23.00 -0.30
CA THR A 415 2.71 -23.28 -0.81
C THR A 415 2.97 -22.62 -2.17
N PHE A 416 4.24 -22.43 -2.52
CA PHE A 416 4.65 -22.01 -3.86
C PHE A 416 5.10 -23.19 -4.73
N LYS A 417 5.57 -24.28 -4.13
CA LYS A 417 6.22 -25.44 -4.75
C LYS A 417 7.43 -25.01 -5.60
N PRO A 418 8.46 -24.38 -5.03
CA PRO A 418 9.56 -23.75 -5.78
C PRO A 418 10.30 -24.71 -6.72
N ASN A 419 10.37 -25.99 -6.37
CA ASN A 419 11.06 -27.01 -7.16
C ASN A 419 10.18 -27.71 -8.20
N ALA A 420 8.88 -27.42 -8.24
CA ALA A 420 8.00 -28.00 -9.25
C ALA A 420 8.28 -27.38 -10.64
N PRO A 421 8.12 -28.16 -11.73
CA PRO A 421 8.30 -27.66 -13.09
C PRO A 421 7.19 -26.67 -13.47
N VAL A 422 7.46 -25.82 -14.45
CA VAL A 422 6.50 -24.86 -15.03
C VAL A 422 6.09 -25.30 -16.42
N THR A 423 4.80 -25.24 -16.75
CA THR A 423 4.30 -25.46 -18.12
C THR A 423 4.43 -24.22 -18.99
N ARG A 424 4.45 -24.38 -20.32
CA ARG A 424 4.47 -23.27 -21.27
C ARG A 424 3.28 -22.32 -21.09
N ALA A 425 2.08 -22.83 -20.77
CA ALA A 425 0.91 -22.01 -20.49
C ALA A 425 1.06 -21.18 -19.20
N GLU A 426 1.57 -21.77 -18.11
CA GLU A 426 1.85 -21.04 -16.87
C GLU A 426 2.90 -19.96 -17.08
N PHE A 427 3.97 -20.27 -17.81
CA PHE A 427 4.99 -19.27 -18.12
C PHE A 427 4.43 -18.11 -18.96
N ALA A 428 3.55 -18.39 -19.93
CA ALA A 428 2.84 -17.35 -20.68
C ALA A 428 2.03 -16.41 -19.75
N ALA A 429 1.33 -16.96 -18.76
CA ALA A 429 0.59 -16.17 -17.78
C ALA A 429 1.51 -15.30 -16.89
N ILE A 430 2.68 -15.84 -16.50
CA ILE A 430 3.66 -15.10 -15.70
C ILE A 430 4.24 -13.93 -16.50
N VAL A 431 4.72 -14.18 -17.71
CA VAL A 431 5.44 -13.17 -18.51
C VAL A 431 4.51 -12.04 -18.97
N THR A 432 3.24 -12.35 -19.26
CA THR A 432 2.24 -11.34 -19.65
C THR A 432 1.86 -10.40 -18.51
N LYS A 433 1.84 -10.91 -17.27
CA LYS A 433 1.69 -10.11 -16.05
C LYS A 433 2.94 -9.31 -15.72
N ALA A 434 4.12 -9.90 -15.93
CA ALA A 434 5.40 -9.23 -15.65
C ALA A 434 5.64 -8.05 -16.59
N PHE A 435 5.30 -8.19 -17.89
CA PHE A 435 5.57 -7.18 -18.91
C PHE A 435 4.26 -6.73 -19.60
N PRO A 436 3.37 -6.00 -18.89
CA PRO A 436 2.09 -5.56 -19.45
C PRO A 436 2.24 -4.50 -20.55
N GLN A 437 3.37 -3.79 -20.58
CA GLN A 437 3.67 -2.71 -21.52
C GLN A 437 4.57 -3.11 -22.69
N ALA A 438 4.99 -4.38 -22.78
CA ALA A 438 5.81 -4.81 -23.91
C ALA A 438 5.05 -4.70 -25.24
N SER A 439 5.75 -4.21 -26.27
CA SER A 439 5.20 -3.93 -27.60
C SER A 439 4.62 -5.17 -28.27
N GLN A 440 3.50 -5.01 -28.98
CA GLN A 440 2.84 -6.08 -29.71
C GLN A 440 3.40 -6.17 -31.14
N ASN A 441 4.57 -6.80 -31.28
CA ASN A 441 5.32 -6.81 -32.53
C ASN A 441 4.92 -7.95 -33.48
N ASN A 442 4.15 -8.94 -33.00
CA ASN A 442 3.75 -10.10 -33.77
C ASN A 442 2.24 -10.14 -34.01
N ALA A 443 1.84 -10.68 -35.17
CA ALA A 443 0.44 -10.97 -35.47
C ALA A 443 -0.15 -12.01 -34.51
N SER A 444 -1.47 -11.99 -34.34
CA SER A 444 -2.18 -13.03 -33.60
C SER A 444 -2.10 -14.36 -34.34
N ILE A 445 -1.86 -15.45 -33.62
CA ILE A 445 -1.81 -16.81 -34.19
C ILE A 445 -2.83 -17.68 -33.45
N GLU A 446 -3.81 -18.22 -34.17
CA GLU A 446 -4.72 -19.23 -33.62
C GLU A 446 -4.00 -20.59 -33.61
N PHE A 447 -3.80 -21.15 -32.41
CA PHE A 447 -3.15 -22.46 -32.23
C PHE A 447 -4.20 -23.57 -32.21
N VAL A 448 -3.94 -24.66 -32.93
CA VAL A 448 -4.92 -25.76 -33.09
C VAL A 448 -5.11 -26.57 -31.80
N ASP A 449 -4.14 -26.54 -30.89
CA ASP A 449 -4.13 -27.25 -29.61
C ASP A 449 -4.43 -26.34 -28.39
N VAL A 450 -4.86 -25.10 -28.63
CA VAL A 450 -5.26 -24.16 -27.58
C VAL A 450 -6.68 -23.66 -27.85
N PRO A 451 -7.73 -24.37 -27.39
CA PRO A 451 -9.10 -23.93 -27.60
C PRO A 451 -9.37 -22.60 -26.87
N ARG A 452 -10.31 -21.80 -27.38
CA ARG A 452 -10.68 -20.50 -26.78
C ARG A 452 -11.15 -20.60 -25.32
N SER A 453 -11.67 -21.76 -24.94
CA SER A 453 -12.09 -22.08 -23.57
C SER A 453 -10.92 -22.44 -22.63
N PHE A 454 -9.70 -22.64 -23.16
CA PHE A 454 -8.54 -22.95 -22.34
C PHE A 454 -8.18 -21.76 -21.43
N TRP A 455 -7.97 -22.02 -20.14
CA TRP A 455 -7.72 -20.98 -19.13
C TRP A 455 -6.57 -20.03 -19.52
N GLY A 456 -5.54 -20.57 -20.19
CA GLY A 456 -4.35 -19.84 -20.61
C GLY A 456 -4.47 -19.18 -21.98
N TYR A 457 -5.60 -19.31 -22.68
CA TYR A 457 -5.75 -18.87 -24.07
C TYR A 457 -5.33 -17.41 -24.28
N SER A 458 -5.88 -16.48 -23.48
CA SER A 458 -5.56 -15.05 -23.59
C SER A 458 -4.10 -14.74 -23.26
N ALA A 459 -3.55 -15.40 -22.24
CA ALA A 459 -2.15 -15.24 -21.85
C ALA A 459 -1.21 -15.74 -22.95
N ILE A 460 -1.50 -16.88 -23.56
CA ILE A 460 -0.72 -17.46 -24.67
C ILE A 460 -0.73 -16.51 -25.87
N GLN A 461 -1.92 -16.06 -26.29
CA GLN A 461 -2.05 -15.09 -27.40
C GLN A 461 -1.24 -13.83 -27.13
N THR A 462 -1.33 -13.30 -25.90
CA THR A 462 -0.64 -12.06 -25.52
C THR A 462 0.87 -12.24 -25.47
N ALA A 463 1.37 -13.35 -24.91
CA ALA A 463 2.79 -13.64 -24.85
C ALA A 463 3.40 -13.77 -26.25
N VAL A 464 2.66 -14.38 -27.19
CA VAL A 464 3.10 -14.55 -28.59
C VAL A 464 3.10 -13.22 -29.35
N ARG A 465 2.02 -12.45 -29.24
CA ARG A 465 1.92 -11.11 -29.86
C ARG A 465 3.03 -10.17 -29.38
N ARG A 466 3.44 -10.31 -28.11
CA ARG A 466 4.52 -9.52 -27.51
C ARG A 466 5.93 -10.08 -27.74
N GLY A 467 6.07 -11.15 -28.50
CA GLY A 467 7.36 -11.72 -28.87
C GLY A 467 8.07 -12.51 -27.77
N PHE A 468 7.40 -12.79 -26.64
CA PHE A 468 7.99 -13.63 -25.59
C PHE A 468 7.96 -15.11 -25.95
N LEU A 469 6.89 -15.59 -26.59
CA LEU A 469 6.76 -17.00 -26.94
C LEU A 469 6.43 -17.18 -28.41
N VAL A 470 6.76 -18.35 -28.93
CA VAL A 470 6.40 -18.79 -30.28
C VAL A 470 5.81 -20.20 -30.20
N GLY A 471 4.97 -20.54 -31.17
CA GLY A 471 4.51 -21.91 -31.37
C GLY A 471 5.49 -22.75 -32.17
N TYR A 472 5.18 -24.03 -32.27
CA TYR A 472 5.83 -25.03 -33.10
C TYR A 472 5.17 -25.11 -34.50
N PRO A 473 5.81 -25.77 -35.47
CA PRO A 473 5.22 -26.03 -36.79
C PRO A 473 3.81 -26.62 -36.71
N GLY A 474 2.95 -26.27 -37.67
CA GLY A 474 1.56 -26.74 -37.69
C GLY A 474 0.60 -25.95 -36.79
N ARG A 475 1.00 -24.76 -36.30
CA ARG A 475 0.21 -23.93 -35.36
C ARG A 475 -0.06 -24.67 -34.04
N ILE A 476 0.95 -25.35 -33.51
CA ILE A 476 0.89 -26.09 -32.24
C ILE A 476 1.61 -25.29 -31.15
N PHE A 477 1.03 -25.10 -29.97
CA PHE A 477 1.67 -24.37 -28.86
C PHE A 477 2.25 -25.28 -27.76
N GLN A 478 1.65 -26.45 -27.55
CA GLN A 478 1.90 -27.40 -26.46
C GLN A 478 1.72 -26.78 -25.05
N PRO A 479 0.50 -26.36 -24.67
CA PRO A 479 0.28 -25.60 -23.43
C PRO A 479 0.70 -26.35 -22.16
N SER A 480 0.55 -27.68 -22.13
CA SER A 480 0.88 -28.53 -20.97
C SER A 480 2.33 -29.02 -20.93
N GLN A 481 3.14 -28.71 -21.95
CA GLN A 481 4.55 -29.11 -21.98
C GLN A 481 5.31 -28.31 -20.90
N GLN A 482 6.09 -29.03 -20.09
CA GLN A 482 7.03 -28.40 -19.15
C GLN A 482 8.10 -27.64 -19.94
N ILE A 483 8.31 -26.36 -19.62
CA ILE A 483 9.17 -25.49 -20.41
C ILE A 483 10.65 -25.76 -20.09
N PRO A 484 11.51 -26.05 -21.09
CA PRO A 484 12.94 -26.14 -20.86
C PRO A 484 13.53 -24.82 -20.36
N ARG A 485 14.54 -24.91 -19.50
CA ARG A 485 15.23 -23.78 -18.88
C ARG A 485 15.78 -22.79 -19.91
N VAL A 486 16.37 -23.29 -21.00
CA VAL A 486 16.85 -22.44 -22.10
C VAL A 486 15.72 -21.68 -22.80
N GLN A 487 14.53 -22.27 -22.94
CA GLN A 487 13.40 -21.60 -23.58
C GLN A 487 12.88 -20.43 -22.74
N VAL A 488 12.97 -20.50 -21.40
CA VAL A 488 12.62 -19.36 -20.52
C VAL A 488 13.55 -18.18 -20.78
N ILE A 489 14.86 -18.42 -20.87
CA ILE A 489 15.87 -17.38 -21.12
C ILE A 489 15.67 -16.77 -22.51
N VAL A 490 15.53 -17.62 -23.53
CA VAL A 490 15.28 -17.19 -24.92
C VAL A 490 14.00 -16.36 -25.01
N ALA A 491 12.94 -16.77 -24.31
CA ALA A 491 11.67 -16.06 -24.31
C ALA A 491 11.78 -14.65 -23.72
N LEU A 492 12.43 -14.51 -22.56
CA LEU A 492 12.64 -13.21 -21.91
C LEU A 492 13.53 -12.31 -22.76
N ALA A 493 14.64 -12.83 -23.28
CA ALA A 493 15.52 -12.08 -24.18
C ALA A 493 14.80 -11.66 -25.47
N SER A 494 13.92 -12.50 -26.02
CA SER A 494 13.18 -12.18 -27.23
C SER A 494 12.13 -11.10 -27.01
N GLY A 495 11.33 -11.20 -25.94
CA GLY A 495 10.31 -10.20 -25.63
C GLY A 495 10.88 -8.84 -25.22
N LEU A 496 12.11 -8.82 -24.67
CA LEU A 496 12.88 -7.59 -24.40
C LEU A 496 13.73 -7.13 -25.60
N ASN A 497 13.61 -7.80 -26.75
CA ASN A 497 14.35 -7.50 -27.97
C ASN A 497 15.88 -7.49 -27.82
N LEU A 498 16.41 -8.37 -26.97
CA LEU A 498 17.83 -8.52 -26.67
C LEU A 498 18.46 -9.54 -27.62
N SER A 499 19.64 -9.26 -28.16
CA SER A 499 20.45 -10.20 -28.95
C SER A 499 21.93 -9.83 -28.84
N SER A 500 22.82 -10.81 -28.95
CA SER A 500 24.26 -10.59 -29.02
C SER A 500 24.83 -11.43 -30.16
N ASP A 501 25.58 -10.78 -31.05
CA ASP A 501 26.33 -11.45 -32.12
C ASP A 501 27.66 -12.03 -31.58
N ASN A 502 28.11 -11.55 -30.42
CA ASN A 502 29.27 -12.09 -29.72
C ASN A 502 28.81 -13.11 -28.67
N THR A 503 29.06 -14.39 -28.96
CA THR A 503 28.70 -15.52 -28.10
C THR A 503 29.85 -16.02 -27.22
N SER A 504 31.02 -15.35 -27.22
CA SER A 504 32.19 -15.74 -26.40
C SER A 504 31.88 -15.86 -24.91
N VAL A 505 30.94 -15.05 -24.41
CA VAL A 505 30.44 -15.07 -23.04
C VAL A 505 29.89 -16.44 -22.62
N LEU A 506 29.42 -17.26 -23.57
CA LEU A 506 28.89 -18.60 -23.30
C LEU A 506 29.98 -19.55 -22.77
N SER A 507 31.26 -19.29 -23.05
CA SER A 507 32.38 -20.07 -22.51
C SER A 507 32.46 -20.04 -20.97
N TYR A 508 31.74 -19.12 -20.32
CA TYR A 508 31.56 -19.12 -18.87
C TYR A 508 30.87 -20.41 -18.37
N TYR A 509 29.96 -20.98 -19.16
CA TYR A 509 29.20 -22.16 -18.79
C TYR A 509 29.98 -23.45 -19.11
N GLN A 510 30.13 -24.32 -18.11
CA GLN A 510 30.79 -25.63 -18.26
C GLN A 510 30.03 -26.56 -19.22
N ASP A 511 28.72 -26.36 -19.34
CA ASP A 511 27.81 -27.11 -20.20
C ASP A 511 27.35 -26.31 -21.43
N ALA A 512 28.14 -25.31 -21.85
CA ALA A 512 27.84 -24.48 -23.03
C ALA A 512 27.56 -25.30 -24.30
N ALA A 513 28.21 -26.45 -24.46
CA ALA A 513 28.01 -27.37 -25.58
C ALA A 513 26.57 -27.93 -25.66
N GLN A 514 25.80 -27.88 -24.56
CA GLN A 514 24.41 -28.33 -24.53
C GLN A 514 23.42 -27.23 -24.95
N ILE A 515 23.87 -25.98 -25.13
CA ILE A 515 23.02 -24.86 -25.56
C ILE A 515 22.65 -25.08 -27.03
N PRO A 516 21.36 -25.21 -27.38
CA PRO A 516 20.96 -25.37 -28.76
C PRO A 516 21.39 -24.17 -29.62
N SER A 517 21.80 -24.41 -30.87
CA SER A 517 22.32 -23.35 -31.75
C SER A 517 21.33 -22.18 -31.92
N TYR A 518 20.03 -22.45 -31.97
CA TYR A 518 18.99 -21.41 -32.07
C TYR A 518 18.94 -20.46 -30.86
N ALA A 519 19.45 -20.91 -29.70
CA ALA A 519 19.37 -20.18 -28.44
C ALA A 519 20.64 -19.35 -28.16
N MET A 520 21.77 -19.64 -28.82
CA MET A 520 23.09 -19.10 -28.48
C MET A 520 23.10 -17.57 -28.35
N ASN A 521 22.62 -16.83 -29.35
CA ASN A 521 22.66 -15.36 -29.35
C ASN A 521 21.80 -14.74 -28.24
N LYS A 522 20.63 -15.35 -27.96
CA LYS A 522 19.72 -14.88 -26.91
C LYS A 522 20.22 -15.21 -25.51
N VAL A 523 20.80 -16.40 -25.33
CA VAL A 523 21.44 -16.80 -24.05
C VAL A 523 22.66 -15.93 -23.80
N ALA A 524 23.47 -15.63 -24.82
CA ALA A 524 24.61 -14.74 -24.70
C ALA A 524 24.17 -13.33 -24.25
N ALA A 525 23.16 -12.75 -24.91
CA ALA A 525 22.60 -11.45 -24.55
C ALA A 525 22.06 -11.42 -23.11
N ALA A 526 21.26 -12.42 -22.73
CA ALA A 526 20.72 -12.52 -21.38
C ALA A 526 21.82 -12.66 -20.32
N THR A 527 22.91 -13.37 -20.65
CA THR A 527 24.06 -13.53 -19.76
C THR A 527 24.80 -12.21 -19.57
N GLN A 528 25.09 -11.49 -20.65
CA GLN A 528 25.74 -10.17 -20.61
C GLN A 528 24.92 -9.14 -19.82
N ARG A 529 23.59 -9.25 -19.89
CA ARG A 529 22.65 -8.37 -19.17
C ARG A 529 22.29 -8.88 -17.77
N GLN A 530 23.06 -9.84 -17.25
CA GLN A 530 22.91 -10.37 -15.88
C GLN A 530 21.49 -10.89 -15.58
N MET A 531 20.81 -11.43 -16.59
CA MET A 531 19.46 -11.99 -16.46
C MET A 531 19.46 -13.44 -15.95
N VAL A 532 20.62 -14.09 -15.93
CA VAL A 532 20.74 -15.52 -15.63
C VAL A 532 21.17 -15.73 -14.17
N ILE A 533 20.35 -16.49 -13.44
CA ILE A 533 20.64 -17.02 -12.10
C ILE A 533 20.84 -18.53 -12.19
N ASN A 534 22.00 -19.04 -11.75
CA ASN A 534 22.34 -20.46 -11.76
C ASN A 534 22.57 -20.97 -10.35
N TYR A 535 21.67 -21.83 -9.87
CA TYR A 535 21.73 -22.48 -8.58
C TYR A 535 21.86 -24.01 -8.74
N PRO A 536 22.67 -24.69 -7.90
CA PRO A 536 23.62 -24.12 -6.94
C PRO A 536 24.94 -23.70 -7.59
N THR A 537 25.23 -24.20 -8.80
CA THR A 537 26.51 -24.00 -9.49
C THR A 537 26.39 -22.90 -10.54
N VAL A 538 26.97 -21.73 -10.28
CA VAL A 538 26.83 -20.55 -11.16
C VAL A 538 27.31 -20.80 -12.60
N ARG A 539 28.32 -21.66 -12.77
CA ARG A 539 28.88 -22.03 -14.09
C ARG A 539 28.12 -23.15 -14.82
N GLN A 540 26.96 -23.59 -14.33
CA GLN A 540 26.19 -24.66 -14.97
C GLN A 540 24.78 -24.18 -15.35
N LEU A 541 24.53 -24.05 -16.65
CA LEU A 541 23.28 -23.50 -17.16
C LEU A 541 22.13 -24.52 -17.11
N ASN A 542 22.43 -25.80 -17.35
CA ASN A 542 21.50 -26.91 -17.53
C ASN A 542 20.40 -26.60 -18.56
N PRO A 543 20.75 -26.27 -19.82
CA PRO A 543 19.81 -25.64 -20.76
C PRO A 543 18.59 -26.51 -21.10
N ASN A 544 18.76 -27.83 -21.17
CA ASN A 544 17.75 -28.75 -21.68
C ASN A 544 16.86 -29.38 -20.60
N ARG A 545 17.11 -29.10 -19.30
CA ARG A 545 16.21 -29.55 -18.22
C ARG A 545 14.98 -28.66 -18.13
N ASN A 546 13.89 -29.19 -17.60
CA ASN A 546 12.69 -28.40 -17.34
C ASN A 546 12.96 -27.35 -16.25
N ALA A 547 12.50 -26.12 -16.49
CA ALA A 547 12.64 -25.02 -15.55
C ALA A 547 11.75 -25.23 -14.34
N THR A 548 12.29 -25.00 -13.14
CA THR A 548 11.49 -24.98 -11.91
C THR A 548 10.79 -23.63 -11.73
N ARG A 549 9.76 -23.59 -10.88
CA ARG A 549 9.05 -22.35 -10.52
C ARG A 549 9.96 -21.30 -9.89
N ALA A 550 10.92 -21.73 -9.07
CA ALA A 550 11.94 -20.86 -8.48
C ALA A 550 12.84 -20.22 -9.55
N GLU A 551 13.24 -20.99 -10.56
CA GLU A 551 14.09 -20.52 -11.65
C GLU A 551 13.37 -19.55 -12.56
N VAL A 552 12.11 -19.86 -12.92
CA VAL A 552 11.26 -18.93 -13.67
C VAL A 552 11.09 -17.63 -12.90
N ALA A 553 10.84 -17.69 -11.58
CA ALA A 553 10.73 -16.49 -10.76
C ALA A 553 12.03 -15.66 -10.76
N ALA A 554 13.18 -16.31 -10.60
CA ALA A 554 14.48 -15.64 -10.60
C ALA A 554 14.79 -14.97 -11.96
N PHE A 555 14.60 -15.68 -13.07
CA PHE A 555 14.83 -15.14 -14.42
C PHE A 555 13.87 -14.00 -14.78
N VAL A 556 12.58 -14.16 -14.48
CA VAL A 556 11.59 -13.09 -14.71
C VAL A 556 11.92 -11.87 -13.88
N TYR A 557 12.34 -12.04 -12.63
CA TYR A 557 12.73 -10.91 -11.79
C TYR A 557 13.96 -10.19 -12.34
N GLN A 558 15.00 -10.92 -12.76
CA GLN A 558 16.17 -10.29 -13.35
C GLN A 558 15.86 -9.60 -14.68
N ALA A 559 14.93 -10.14 -15.47
CA ALA A 559 14.43 -9.48 -16.66
C ALA A 559 13.69 -8.15 -16.33
N LEU A 560 13.00 -8.08 -15.18
CA LEU A 560 12.41 -6.83 -14.70
C LEU A 560 13.48 -5.84 -14.21
N VAL A 561 14.57 -6.32 -13.62
CA VAL A 561 15.71 -5.47 -13.24
C VAL A 561 16.35 -4.87 -14.48
N ASP A 562 16.60 -5.69 -15.51
CA ASP A 562 17.17 -5.25 -16.79
C ASP A 562 16.28 -4.23 -17.53
N ALA A 563 14.96 -4.32 -17.35
CA ALA A 563 13.99 -3.40 -17.91
C ALA A 563 13.70 -2.16 -17.03
N ASP A 564 14.50 -1.93 -15.96
CA ASP A 564 14.31 -0.84 -14.98
C ASP A 564 12.94 -0.86 -14.25
N GLN A 565 12.33 -2.05 -14.12
CA GLN A 565 11.02 -2.28 -13.46
C GLN A 565 11.13 -2.94 -12.08
N ALA A 566 12.34 -3.29 -11.65
CA ALA A 566 12.65 -3.83 -10.34
C ALA A 566 14.06 -3.41 -9.87
N GLN A 567 14.26 -3.35 -8.55
CA GLN A 567 15.60 -3.15 -7.98
C GLN A 567 16.36 -4.47 -7.99
N ALA A 568 17.68 -4.40 -8.15
CA ALA A 568 18.53 -5.60 -8.13
C ALA A 568 18.45 -6.31 -6.76
N ILE A 569 18.28 -7.63 -6.78
CA ILE A 569 18.41 -8.48 -5.60
C ILE A 569 19.82 -9.09 -5.63
N SER A 570 20.62 -8.80 -4.60
CA SER A 570 21.92 -9.44 -4.42
C SER A 570 21.75 -10.95 -4.27
N SER A 571 22.52 -11.71 -5.05
CA SER A 571 22.50 -13.17 -5.06
C SER A 571 23.87 -13.71 -5.44
N PRO A 572 24.43 -14.68 -4.67
CA PRO A 572 25.67 -15.34 -5.05
C PRO A 572 25.50 -16.24 -6.28
N TYR A 573 24.26 -16.48 -6.71
CA TYR A 573 23.91 -17.32 -7.86
C TYR A 573 23.75 -16.52 -9.16
N LEU A 574 23.95 -15.20 -9.10
CA LEU A 574 23.93 -14.33 -10.27
C LEU A 574 25.14 -14.59 -11.15
N VAL A 575 24.88 -14.88 -12.43
CA VAL A 575 25.94 -15.01 -13.43
C VAL A 575 26.47 -13.61 -13.73
N GLN A 576 27.74 -13.39 -13.41
CA GLN A 576 28.48 -12.17 -13.68
C GLN A 576 29.70 -12.54 -14.52
N VAL A 577 29.84 -11.88 -15.67
CA VAL A 577 30.77 -12.21 -16.76
C VAL A 577 31.42 -10.98 -17.33
#